data_AF-A0A6N7Y7T7-F1
#
_entry.id   AF-A0A6N7Y7T7-F1
#
_cell.length_a   1.000
_cell.length_b   1.000
_cell.length_c   1.000
_cell.angle_alpha   90.00
_cell.angle_beta   90.00
_cell.angle_gamma   90.00
#
_symmetry.space_group_name_H-M   'P 1'
#
loop_
_entity.id
_entity.type
_entity.pdbx_description
1 polymer ?
#
loop_
_entity_poly.entity_id
_entity_poly.type
_entity_poly.pdbx_seq_one_letter_code
_entity_poly.pdbx_strand_id
1 'polypeptide(L)'
;MRSRPVLVVSLALVLLLGVTGGVFAYDSSRKDTIAEGVSVGGVPLGGLTHAQARDRLEQDLLPRLKAPIIVNHDRSTWTLGAREARIATNLDVLVDDAVRRSRDGNILARTVRGLTGGEVRADLQPQVEYSKAAVVRLLDHVRRGIERPAKDAKLTFTAAGLSETEGQVGLEVRASELHRQIRAAIVSATAKRRFVAQTRKVQPKNTEASLAKKNPVVLIADRTTFKLRVYRNLKLEKTYGIAVGSEGHETPTGLYKIANKAINPAWTVPNSDWAGDLAGQVIPGGAPNNPLKSRWLGIYDGVGIHGTSDRGSIGSNASHGCLRMLVEDVEDLYPRVPVGAPIYIA
;
A
#
# COMPACT_ATOMS: atom_id res chain seq x y z
N MET A 1 59.06 76.75 24.89
CA MET A 1 57.64 76.32 24.73
C MET A 1 57.57 75.05 23.86
N ARG A 2 57.80 73.83 24.38
CA ARG A 2 57.72 72.59 23.56
C ARG A 2 57.23 71.30 24.29
N SER A 3 56.75 71.37 25.53
CA SER A 3 56.36 70.18 26.32
C SER A 3 54.86 69.85 26.32
N ARG A 4 53.99 70.76 25.85
CA ARG A 4 52.53 70.55 25.80
C ARG A 4 52.06 69.40 24.87
N PRO A 5 52.63 69.16 23.67
CA PRO A 5 52.13 68.09 22.80
C PRO A 5 52.48 66.68 23.34
N VAL A 6 53.64 66.52 23.98
CA VAL A 6 54.05 65.23 24.58
C VAL A 6 53.13 64.85 25.73
N LEU A 7 52.76 65.81 26.58
CA LEU A 7 51.88 65.56 27.73
C LEU A 7 50.45 65.20 27.31
N VAL A 8 49.94 65.83 26.24
CA VAL A 8 48.63 65.50 25.65
C VAL A 8 48.63 64.12 24.99
N VAL A 9 49.70 63.77 24.27
CA VAL A 9 49.85 62.44 23.64
C VAL A 9 49.97 61.35 24.70
N SER A 10 50.74 61.57 25.77
CA SER A 10 50.86 60.61 26.88
C SER A 10 49.54 60.41 27.62
N LEU A 11 48.80 61.49 27.89
CA LEU A 11 47.48 61.41 28.54
C LEU A 11 46.47 60.69 27.65
N ALA A 12 46.47 60.97 26.34
CA ALA A 12 45.65 60.26 25.37
C ALA A 12 46.01 58.77 25.29
N LEU A 13 47.30 58.42 25.36
CA LEU A 13 47.76 57.02 25.36
C LEU A 13 47.34 56.28 26.63
N VAL A 14 47.42 56.93 27.80
CA VAL A 14 46.97 56.37 29.09
C VAL A 14 45.45 56.18 29.09
N LEU A 15 44.69 57.15 28.57
CA LEU A 15 43.24 57.02 28.37
C LEU A 15 42.91 55.89 27.39
N LEU A 16 43.64 55.78 26.28
CA LEU A 16 43.45 54.72 25.30
C LEU A 16 43.75 53.34 25.91
N LEU A 17 44.84 53.20 26.66
CA LEU A 17 45.21 51.97 27.37
C LEU A 17 44.19 51.63 28.46
N GLY A 18 43.68 52.62 29.20
CA GLY A 18 42.63 52.46 30.19
C GLY A 18 41.30 52.01 29.58
N VAL A 19 40.90 52.61 28.46
CA VAL A 19 39.70 52.21 27.71
C VAL A 19 39.86 50.81 27.13
N THR A 20 41.01 50.51 26.52
CA THR A 20 41.29 49.18 25.94
C THR A 20 41.36 48.10 27.02
N GLY A 21 41.98 48.40 28.16
CA GLY A 21 42.02 47.53 29.34
C GLY A 21 40.66 47.33 29.98
N GLY A 22 39.84 48.37 30.07
CA GLY A 22 38.45 48.29 30.56
C GLY A 22 37.54 47.47 29.64
N VAL A 23 37.65 47.66 28.32
CA VAL A 23 36.95 46.85 27.30
C VAL A 23 37.35 45.38 27.42
N PHE A 24 38.65 45.11 27.58
CA PHE A 24 39.17 43.75 27.76
C PHE A 24 38.70 43.10 29.07
N ALA A 25 38.76 43.83 30.19
CA ALA A 25 38.30 43.33 31.48
C ALA A 25 36.79 43.05 31.48
N TYR A 26 35.99 43.92 30.86
CA TYR A 26 34.54 43.73 30.71
C TYR A 26 34.20 42.51 29.83
N ASP A 27 34.84 42.36 28.66
CA ASP A 27 34.61 41.19 27.79
C ASP A 27 35.12 39.89 28.42
N SER A 28 36.19 39.97 29.24
CA SER A 28 36.75 38.81 29.92
C SER A 28 35.93 38.35 31.12
N SER A 29 35.28 39.25 31.85
CA SER A 29 34.41 38.88 32.99
C SER A 29 33.11 38.20 32.55
N ARG A 30 32.68 38.41 31.29
CA ARG A 30 31.51 37.77 30.67
C ARG A 30 31.88 36.62 29.74
N LYS A 31 33.02 35.96 29.97
CA LYS A 31 33.46 34.82 29.14
C LYS A 31 32.52 33.64 29.17
N ASP A 32 31.84 33.44 30.29
CA ASP A 32 30.96 32.31 30.54
C ASP A 32 29.46 32.64 30.37
N THR A 33 29.13 33.86 29.95
CA THR A 33 27.73 34.31 29.84
C THR A 33 27.25 34.27 28.40
N ILE A 34 26.06 33.74 28.19
CA ILE A 34 25.40 33.70 26.89
C ILE A 34 24.78 35.06 26.58
N ALA A 35 24.94 35.54 25.34
CA ALA A 35 24.40 36.81 24.90
C ALA A 35 22.86 36.79 24.86
N GLU A 36 22.25 37.95 25.12
CA GLU A 36 20.80 38.11 25.01
C GLU A 36 20.29 37.73 23.60
N GLY A 37 19.10 37.15 23.51
CA GLY A 37 18.50 36.71 22.25
C GLY A 37 18.91 35.31 21.77
N VAL A 38 19.86 34.64 22.44
CA VAL A 38 20.22 33.24 22.14
C VAL A 38 19.22 32.29 22.78
N SER A 39 18.78 31.29 22.02
CA SER A 39 17.87 30.24 22.46
C SER A 39 18.24 28.87 21.89
N VAL A 40 17.80 27.80 22.55
CA VAL A 40 17.94 26.43 22.06
C VAL A 40 16.58 25.75 22.09
N GLY A 41 16.07 25.34 20.93
CA GLY A 41 14.78 24.65 20.83
C GLY A 41 13.61 25.48 21.40
N GLY A 42 13.69 26.80 21.30
CA GLY A 42 12.72 27.74 21.88
C GLY A 42 12.85 27.98 23.40
N VAL A 43 13.93 27.52 24.04
CA VAL A 43 14.26 27.87 25.44
C VAL A 43 15.26 29.04 25.42
N PRO A 44 14.92 30.22 25.97
CA PRO A 44 15.84 31.36 26.03
C PRO A 44 16.98 31.12 27.02
N LEU A 45 18.21 31.43 26.59
CA LEU A 45 19.43 31.26 27.38
C LEU A 45 20.21 32.56 27.62
N GLY A 46 19.73 33.68 27.09
CA GLY A 46 20.35 34.99 27.28
C GLY A 46 20.60 35.32 28.76
N GLY A 47 21.78 35.86 29.05
CA GLY A 47 22.18 36.28 30.39
C GLY A 47 22.59 35.15 31.33
N LEU A 48 22.44 33.88 30.93
CA LEU A 48 22.81 32.72 31.75
C LEU A 48 24.29 32.38 31.63
N THR A 49 24.88 31.87 32.71
CA THR A 49 26.18 31.19 32.68
C THR A 49 26.07 29.81 32.03
N HIS A 50 27.19 29.16 31.72
CA HIS A 50 27.18 27.80 31.17
C HIS A 50 26.39 26.81 32.06
N ALA A 51 26.70 26.79 33.35
CA ALA A 51 26.01 25.91 34.31
C ALA A 51 24.50 26.24 34.42
N GLN A 52 24.15 27.52 34.50
CA GLN A 52 22.74 27.94 34.56
C GLN A 52 21.97 27.59 33.29
N ALA A 53 22.61 27.74 32.12
CA ALA A 53 22.03 27.40 30.84
C ALA A 53 21.81 25.88 30.72
N ARG A 54 22.77 25.07 31.19
CA ARG A 54 22.61 23.62 31.26
C ARG A 54 21.40 23.22 32.13
N ASP A 55 21.32 23.75 33.35
CA ASP A 55 20.20 23.49 34.26
C ASP A 55 18.87 23.93 33.64
N ARG A 56 18.86 25.08 32.95
CA ARG A 56 17.68 25.59 32.24
C ARG A 56 17.23 24.66 31.13
N LEU A 57 18.15 24.13 30.31
CA LEU A 57 17.82 23.15 29.27
C LEU A 57 17.37 21.82 29.86
N GLU A 58 17.97 21.37 30.96
CA GLU A 58 17.54 20.16 31.66
C GLU A 58 16.09 20.28 32.16
N GLN A 59 15.72 21.44 32.72
CA GLN A 59 14.38 21.69 33.23
C GLN A 59 13.33 21.93 32.14
N ASP A 60 13.67 22.70 31.10
CA ASP A 60 12.67 23.20 30.14
C ASP A 60 12.68 22.48 28.80
N LEU A 61 13.85 22.03 28.32
CA LEU A 61 14.00 21.39 27.01
C LEU A 61 13.78 19.88 27.11
N LEU A 62 14.43 19.21 28.07
CA LEU A 62 14.37 17.75 28.16
C LEU A 62 12.96 17.19 28.36
N PRO A 63 12.08 17.74 29.22
CA PRO A 63 10.72 17.22 29.36
C PRO A 63 9.91 17.33 28.07
N ARG A 64 10.11 18.41 27.30
CA ARG A 64 9.45 18.60 25.99
C ARG A 64 9.94 17.59 24.96
N LEU A 65 11.26 17.36 24.89
CA LEU A 65 11.86 16.35 24.00
C LEU A 65 11.47 14.93 24.39
N LYS A 66 11.37 14.63 25.69
CA LYS A 66 11.02 13.31 26.24
C LYS A 66 9.51 13.08 26.34
N ALA A 67 8.68 14.06 25.97
CA ALA A 67 7.24 13.89 25.93
C ALA A 67 6.85 12.74 24.98
N PRO A 68 5.94 11.84 25.39
CA PRO A 68 5.58 10.67 24.61
C PRO A 68 4.90 11.07 23.30
N ILE A 69 5.19 10.33 22.23
CA ILE A 69 4.45 10.43 20.97
C ILE A 69 3.17 9.61 21.10
N ILE A 70 2.02 10.22 20.84
CA ILE A 70 0.71 9.58 20.93
C ILE A 70 0.07 9.56 19.55
N VAL A 71 -0.39 8.40 19.11
CA VAL A 71 -1.10 8.20 17.84
C VAL A 71 -2.50 7.68 18.16
N ASN A 72 -3.51 8.34 17.61
CA ASN A 72 -4.92 8.00 17.81
C ASN A 72 -5.56 7.54 16.49
N HIS A 73 -6.48 6.59 16.58
CA HIS A 73 -7.41 6.25 15.51
C HIS A 73 -8.68 5.67 16.12
N ASP A 74 -9.84 6.30 15.86
CA ASP A 74 -11.12 5.97 16.49
C ASP A 74 -11.01 5.87 18.02
N ARG A 75 -11.17 4.68 18.59
CA ARG A 75 -11.07 4.41 20.04
C ARG A 75 -9.69 3.92 20.48
N SER A 76 -8.80 3.67 19.52
CA SER A 76 -7.48 3.09 19.79
C SER A 76 -6.41 4.17 19.92
N THR A 77 -5.50 3.96 20.87
CA THR A 77 -4.38 4.86 21.15
C THR A 77 -3.10 4.04 21.26
N TRP A 78 -2.05 4.50 20.58
CA TRP A 78 -0.70 3.95 20.66
C TRP A 78 0.26 5.02 21.13
N THR A 79 1.20 4.64 21.98
CA THR A 79 2.13 5.59 22.61
C THR A 79 3.56 5.08 22.46
N LEU A 80 4.47 5.97 22.09
CA LEU A 80 5.92 5.75 22.09
C LEU A 80 6.55 6.67 23.12
N GLY A 81 7.02 6.09 24.22
CA GLY A 81 7.70 6.81 25.29
C GLY A 81 9.18 7.08 24.99
N ALA A 82 9.76 8.07 25.66
CA ALA A 82 11.17 8.45 25.46
C ALA A 82 12.17 7.31 25.71
N ARG A 83 11.91 6.44 26.70
CA ARG A 83 12.78 5.27 26.97
C ARG A 83 12.81 4.30 25.81
N GLU A 84 11.65 3.99 25.23
CA GLU A 84 11.54 3.09 24.08
C GLU A 84 12.15 3.73 22.83
N ALA A 85 11.89 5.02 22.61
CA ALA A 85 12.48 5.81 21.54
C ALA A 85 13.98 6.08 21.74
N ARG A 86 14.56 5.78 22.90
CA ARG A 86 15.96 6.06 23.27
C ARG A 86 16.36 7.51 22.97
N ILE A 87 15.51 8.45 23.37
CA ILE A 87 15.74 9.89 23.14
C ILE A 87 16.90 10.36 24.01
N ALA A 88 17.97 10.81 23.36
CA ALA A 88 19.15 11.40 24.00
C ALA A 88 19.57 12.69 23.28
N THR A 89 20.17 13.61 24.03
CA THR A 89 20.76 14.86 23.52
C THR A 89 21.91 15.24 24.44
N ASN A 90 23.00 15.77 23.88
CA ASN A 90 24.12 16.27 24.66
C ASN A 90 23.90 17.75 24.97
N LEU A 91 23.58 18.06 26.23
CA LEU A 91 23.31 19.43 26.66
C LEU A 91 24.58 20.29 26.70
N ASP A 92 25.73 19.72 27.09
CA ASP A 92 26.99 20.46 27.17
C ASP A 92 27.40 20.99 25.80
N VAL A 93 27.30 20.15 24.76
CA VAL A 93 27.61 20.55 23.39
C VAL A 93 26.70 21.69 22.91
N LEU A 94 25.41 21.69 23.31
CA LEU A 94 24.46 22.75 22.96
C LEU A 94 24.77 24.07 23.67
N VAL A 95 25.09 24.01 24.96
CA VAL A 95 25.48 25.19 25.74
C VAL A 95 26.80 25.75 25.23
N ASP A 96 27.79 24.90 24.94
CA ASP A 96 29.07 25.31 24.35
C ASP A 96 28.85 26.02 23.00
N ASP A 97 27.94 25.50 22.17
CA ASP A 97 27.56 26.11 20.90
C ASP A 97 26.88 27.47 21.06
N ALA A 98 26.09 27.64 22.13
CA ALA A 98 25.44 28.90 22.48
C ALA A 98 26.46 29.94 22.99
N VAL A 99 27.41 29.52 23.84
CA VAL A 99 28.52 30.37 24.31
C VAL A 99 29.40 30.76 23.12
N ARG A 100 29.78 29.82 22.25
CA ARG A 100 30.57 30.12 21.05
C ARG A 100 29.92 31.19 20.18
N ARG A 101 28.64 31.03 19.82
CA ARG A 101 27.90 32.02 19.01
C ARG A 101 27.74 33.36 19.71
N SER A 102 27.63 33.36 21.03
CA SER A 102 27.60 34.60 21.82
C SER A 102 28.90 35.40 21.72
N ARG A 103 30.02 34.73 21.39
CA ARG A 103 31.34 35.34 21.25
C ARG A 103 31.71 35.71 19.82
N ASP A 104 30.80 35.56 18.86
CA ASP A 104 31.03 35.94 17.46
C ASP A 104 31.23 37.47 17.30
N GLY A 105 32.28 37.84 16.56
CA GLY A 105 32.69 39.23 16.32
C GLY A 105 33.95 39.65 17.08
N ASN A 106 34.42 40.88 16.86
CA ASN A 106 35.57 41.43 17.57
C ASN A 106 35.19 41.96 18.97
N ILE A 107 36.20 42.17 19.83
CA ILE A 107 35.99 42.57 21.23
C ILE A 107 35.19 43.87 21.37
N LEU A 108 35.42 44.85 20.49
CA LEU A 108 34.71 46.13 20.50
C LEU A 108 33.22 45.96 20.18
N ALA A 109 32.90 45.18 19.15
CA ALA A 109 31.52 44.89 18.77
C ALA A 109 30.76 44.13 19.87
N ARG A 110 31.43 43.22 20.59
CA ARG A 110 30.83 42.51 21.73
C ARG A 110 30.61 43.43 22.93
N THR A 111 31.59 44.25 23.28
CA THR A 111 31.48 45.19 24.41
C THR A 111 30.40 46.25 24.16
N VAL A 112 30.35 46.84 22.96
CA VAL A 112 29.29 47.79 22.59
C VAL A 112 27.92 47.12 22.71
N ARG A 113 27.78 45.89 22.18
CA ARG A 113 26.53 45.12 22.27
C ARG A 113 26.10 44.87 23.72
N GLY A 114 27.02 44.47 24.60
CA GLY A 114 26.72 44.26 26.03
C GLY A 114 26.30 45.54 26.77
N LEU A 115 26.82 46.70 26.36
CA LEU A 115 26.51 48.00 26.96
C LEU A 115 25.23 48.65 26.41
N THR A 116 24.96 48.48 25.11
CA THR A 116 23.76 49.05 24.47
C THR A 116 22.55 48.12 24.55
N GLY A 117 22.68 46.96 25.19
CA GLY A 117 21.62 45.94 25.26
C GLY A 117 21.32 45.28 23.91
N GLY A 118 22.30 45.19 23.02
CA GLY A 118 22.13 44.51 21.73
C GLY A 118 22.04 42.98 21.86
N GLU A 119 21.33 42.33 20.95
CA GLU A 119 21.07 40.88 20.98
C GLU A 119 21.89 40.10 19.94
N VAL A 120 22.07 38.80 20.20
CA VAL A 120 22.51 37.79 19.23
C VAL A 120 21.30 36.94 18.88
N ARG A 121 20.74 37.14 17.68
CA ARG A 121 19.63 36.31 17.19
C ARG A 121 20.16 34.95 16.73
N ALA A 122 20.20 33.99 17.64
CA ALA A 122 20.55 32.61 17.35
C ALA A 122 19.54 31.65 18.01
N ASP A 123 18.89 30.82 17.19
CA ASP A 123 18.06 29.71 17.67
C ASP A 123 18.73 28.39 17.26
N LEU A 124 19.17 27.64 18.27
CA LEU A 124 19.89 26.39 18.10
C LEU A 124 18.93 25.22 18.15
N GLN A 125 19.04 24.34 17.18
CA GLN A 125 18.27 23.10 17.18
C GLN A 125 19.02 22.01 17.95
N PRO A 126 18.38 21.33 18.92
CA PRO A 126 19.02 20.24 19.64
C PRO A 126 19.34 19.08 18.72
N GLN A 127 20.53 18.50 18.89
CA GLN A 127 20.90 17.27 18.18
C GLN A 127 20.32 16.08 18.94
N VAL A 128 19.18 15.58 18.47
CA VAL A 128 18.45 14.49 19.12
C VAL A 128 18.81 13.15 18.50
N GLU A 129 19.41 12.28 19.31
CA GLU A 129 19.57 10.87 18.97
C GLU A 129 18.31 10.09 19.36
N TYR A 130 17.88 9.16 18.49
CA TYR A 130 16.70 8.33 18.74
C TYR A 130 16.75 7.01 17.96
N SER A 131 15.98 6.04 18.44
CA SER A 131 15.83 4.72 17.82
C SER A 131 14.83 4.76 16.66
N LYS A 132 15.35 4.76 15.43
CA LYS A 132 14.53 4.60 14.21
C LYS A 132 13.70 3.30 14.25
N ALA A 133 14.27 2.23 14.81
CA ALA A 133 13.57 0.96 14.96
C ALA A 133 12.35 1.05 15.90
N ALA A 134 12.42 1.88 16.95
CA ALA A 134 11.26 2.10 17.83
C ALA A 134 10.11 2.81 17.11
N VAL A 135 10.43 3.78 16.26
CA VAL A 135 9.43 4.46 15.41
C VAL A 135 8.77 3.46 14.44
N VAL A 136 9.56 2.59 13.81
CA VAL A 136 9.03 1.54 12.94
C VAL A 136 8.12 0.57 13.70
N ARG A 137 8.53 0.11 14.90
CA ARG A 137 7.69 -0.76 15.73
C ARG A 137 6.36 -0.11 16.14
N LEU A 138 6.38 1.18 16.48
CA LEU A 138 5.14 1.94 16.73
C LEU A 138 4.25 1.92 15.50
N LEU A 139 4.79 2.24 14.33
CA LEU A 139 4.03 2.21 13.07
C LEU A 139 3.45 0.83 12.80
N ASP A 140 4.22 -0.24 13.03
CA ASP A 140 3.74 -1.61 12.86
C ASP A 140 2.62 -1.96 13.85
N HIS A 141 2.66 -1.46 15.09
CA HIS A 141 1.55 -1.60 16.05
C HIS A 141 0.29 -0.86 15.59
N VAL A 142 0.45 0.38 15.14
CA VAL A 142 -0.65 1.18 14.59
C VAL A 142 -1.27 0.48 13.39
N ARG A 143 -0.43 -0.03 12.47
CA ARG A 143 -0.87 -0.77 11.28
C ARG A 143 -1.60 -2.05 11.66
N ARG A 144 -1.07 -2.88 12.56
CA ARG A 144 -1.75 -4.11 13.02
C ARG A 144 -3.11 -3.84 13.67
N GLY A 145 -3.26 -2.71 14.35
CA GLY A 145 -4.52 -2.36 15.00
C GLY A 145 -5.57 -1.72 14.09
N ILE A 146 -5.20 -1.31 12.86
CA ILE A 146 -6.10 -0.58 11.94
C ILE A 146 -6.25 -1.29 10.59
N GLU A 147 -5.15 -1.80 10.03
CA GLU A 147 -5.11 -2.28 8.65
C GLU A 147 -5.94 -3.55 8.49
N ARG A 148 -6.81 -3.54 7.48
CA ARG A 148 -7.56 -4.71 7.02
C ARG A 148 -7.22 -4.95 5.56
N PRO A 149 -6.69 -6.11 5.19
CA PRO A 149 -6.37 -6.39 3.79
C PRO A 149 -7.64 -6.39 2.94
N ALA A 150 -7.55 -5.87 1.72
CA ALA A 150 -8.60 -6.06 0.73
C ALA A 150 -8.65 -7.54 0.33
N LYS A 151 -9.85 -8.10 0.17
CA LYS A 151 -10.05 -9.47 -0.29
C LYS A 151 -10.74 -9.46 -1.63
N ASP A 152 -10.16 -10.14 -2.60
CA ASP A 152 -10.73 -10.28 -3.93
C ASP A 152 -12.00 -11.11 -3.89
N ALA A 153 -12.98 -10.70 -4.69
CA ALA A 153 -14.11 -11.54 -5.04
C ALA A 153 -13.62 -12.78 -5.80
N LYS A 154 -14.35 -13.90 -5.70
CA LYS A 154 -14.00 -15.16 -6.37
C LYS A 154 -15.21 -15.83 -6.98
N LEU A 155 -14.99 -16.50 -8.12
CA LEU A 155 -15.95 -17.42 -8.73
C LEU A 155 -15.58 -18.85 -8.36
N THR A 156 -16.56 -19.58 -7.86
CA THR A 156 -16.44 -21.02 -7.57
C THR A 156 -17.42 -21.77 -8.46
N PHE A 157 -16.89 -22.74 -9.20
CA PHE A 157 -17.68 -23.60 -10.08
C PHE A 157 -17.93 -24.93 -9.38
N THR A 158 -19.19 -25.35 -9.34
CA THR A 158 -19.62 -26.63 -8.74
C THR A 158 -20.64 -27.31 -9.65
N ALA A 159 -20.89 -28.61 -9.44
CA ALA A 159 -21.95 -29.31 -10.16
C ALA A 159 -23.34 -28.67 -9.95
N ALA A 160 -23.59 -28.13 -8.75
CA ALA A 160 -24.84 -27.45 -8.40
C ALA A 160 -24.99 -26.09 -9.09
N GLY A 161 -23.88 -25.44 -9.46
CA GLY A 161 -23.89 -24.16 -10.13
C GLY A 161 -22.67 -23.26 -9.82
N LEU A 162 -22.82 -21.99 -10.18
CA LEU A 162 -21.85 -20.93 -9.96
C LEU A 162 -22.13 -20.22 -8.63
N SER A 163 -21.09 -20.05 -7.80
CA SER A 163 -21.17 -19.29 -6.55
C SER A 163 -20.10 -18.19 -6.52
N GLU A 164 -20.49 -17.02 -6.03
CA GLU A 164 -19.63 -15.85 -5.88
C GLU A 164 -19.28 -15.66 -4.41
N THR A 165 -18.00 -15.44 -4.11
CA THR A 165 -17.59 -14.89 -2.81
C THR A 165 -17.40 -13.39 -2.96
N GLU A 166 -18.08 -12.62 -2.10
CA GLU A 166 -17.98 -11.16 -2.13
C GLU A 166 -16.57 -10.67 -1.78
N GLY A 167 -16.12 -9.67 -2.54
CA GLY A 167 -14.91 -8.92 -2.26
C GLY A 167 -15.08 -8.04 -1.03
N GLN A 168 -13.99 -7.81 -0.30
CA GLN A 168 -13.99 -6.95 0.88
C GLN A 168 -13.04 -5.78 0.68
N VAL A 169 -13.56 -4.57 0.89
CA VAL A 169 -12.76 -3.34 0.86
C VAL A 169 -11.80 -3.32 2.06
N GLY A 170 -10.52 -3.19 1.73
CA GLY A 170 -9.44 -3.05 2.69
C GLY A 170 -9.36 -1.65 3.27
N LEU A 171 -8.62 -1.54 4.37
CA LEU A 171 -8.29 -0.30 5.05
C LEU A 171 -6.77 -0.29 5.28
N GLU A 172 -6.09 0.77 4.86
CA GLU A 172 -4.65 0.92 5.05
C GLU A 172 -4.34 2.23 5.78
N VAL A 173 -3.29 2.22 6.60
CA VAL A 173 -2.78 3.43 7.23
C VAL A 173 -1.89 4.17 6.24
N ARG A 174 -1.96 5.51 6.22
CA ARG A 174 -1.00 6.37 5.51
C ARG A 174 0.35 6.40 6.26
N ALA A 175 1.00 5.24 6.37
CA ALA A 175 2.14 5.03 7.25
C ALA A 175 3.34 5.93 6.91
N SER A 176 3.58 6.22 5.63
CA SER A 176 4.67 7.11 5.21
C SER A 176 4.48 8.56 5.70
N GLU A 177 3.23 9.04 5.70
CA GLU A 177 2.88 10.36 6.22
C GLU A 177 3.09 10.42 7.73
N LEU A 178 2.50 9.45 8.44
CA LEU A 178 2.61 9.33 9.88
C LEU A 178 4.07 9.20 10.33
N HIS A 179 4.89 8.40 9.63
CA HIS A 179 6.31 8.24 9.91
C HIS A 179 7.05 9.58 9.81
N ARG A 180 6.80 10.35 8.75
CA ARG A 180 7.45 11.66 8.56
C ARG A 180 7.07 12.64 9.66
N GLN A 181 5.79 12.69 10.03
CA GLN A 181 5.28 13.54 11.11
C GLN A 181 5.92 13.18 12.46
N ILE A 182 5.98 11.90 12.81
CA ILE A 182 6.58 11.42 14.07
C ILE A 182 8.07 11.77 14.14
N ARG A 183 8.81 11.52 13.06
CA ARG A 183 10.25 11.85 13.01
C ARG A 183 10.51 13.34 13.19
N ALA A 184 9.75 14.18 12.48
CA ALA A 184 9.85 15.63 12.61
C ALA A 184 9.55 16.10 14.04
N ALA A 185 8.62 15.44 14.72
CA ALA A 185 8.27 15.78 16.08
C ALA A 185 9.26 15.30 17.14
N ILE A 186 9.96 14.17 16.93
CA ILE A 186 10.98 13.69 17.89
C ILE A 186 12.14 14.67 17.99
N VAL A 187 12.59 15.22 16.87
CA VAL A 187 13.74 16.13 16.80
C VAL A 187 13.40 17.58 17.15
N SER A 188 12.14 17.90 17.40
CA SER A 188 11.68 19.24 17.72
C SER A 188 11.01 19.29 19.10
N ALA A 189 11.49 20.18 19.96
CA ALA A 189 10.90 20.41 21.28
C ALA A 189 9.56 21.17 21.24
N THR A 190 9.27 21.85 20.13
CA THR A 190 8.05 22.65 19.94
C THR A 190 6.97 21.93 19.13
N ALA A 191 7.30 20.80 18.50
CA ALA A 191 6.36 20.04 17.69
C ALA A 191 5.26 19.39 18.51
N LYS A 192 4.06 19.31 17.92
CA LYS A 192 2.94 18.54 18.48
C LYS A 192 3.34 17.07 18.59
N ARG A 193 2.99 16.45 19.72
CA ARG A 193 3.30 15.05 20.03
C ARG A 193 2.12 14.10 19.86
N ARG A 194 0.94 14.63 19.49
CA ARG A 194 -0.28 13.86 19.27
C ARG A 194 -0.67 13.88 17.79
N PHE A 195 -0.86 12.70 17.22
CA PHE A 195 -1.19 12.49 15.81
C PHE A 195 -2.46 11.66 15.66
N VAL A 196 -3.16 11.86 14.56
CA VAL A 196 -4.27 10.98 14.14
C VAL A 196 -3.76 10.15 12.96
N ALA A 197 -3.80 8.83 13.09
CA ALA A 197 -3.43 7.94 11.99
C ALA A 197 -4.50 8.05 10.89
N GLN A 198 -4.14 8.68 9.77
CA GLN A 198 -5.02 8.77 8.62
C GLN A 198 -5.05 7.44 7.87
N THR A 199 -6.22 7.07 7.38
CA THR A 199 -6.43 5.84 6.61
C THR A 199 -6.84 6.13 5.17
N ARG A 200 -6.72 5.11 4.33
CA ARG A 200 -7.29 5.08 2.98
C ARG A 200 -7.99 3.75 2.75
N LYS A 201 -9.09 3.77 1.99
CA LYS A 201 -9.75 2.55 1.51
C LYS A 201 -8.92 1.95 0.39
N VAL A 202 -8.79 0.63 0.38
CA VAL A 202 -8.11 -0.12 -0.67
C VAL A 202 -9.11 -1.05 -1.33
N GLN A 203 -9.32 -0.84 -2.62
CA GLN A 203 -10.24 -1.66 -3.39
C GLN A 203 -9.63 -3.03 -3.65
N PRO A 204 -10.42 -4.12 -3.63
CA PRO A 204 -9.96 -5.41 -4.09
C PRO A 204 -9.57 -5.35 -5.57
N LYS A 205 -8.62 -6.18 -5.98
CA LYS A 205 -8.17 -6.25 -7.38
C LYS A 205 -9.26 -6.82 -8.28
N ASN A 206 -10.02 -7.78 -7.76
CA ASN A 206 -11.17 -8.35 -8.43
C ASN A 206 -12.44 -8.05 -7.62
N THR A 207 -13.35 -7.29 -8.22
CA THR A 207 -14.73 -7.12 -7.75
C THR A 207 -15.65 -8.06 -8.51
N GLU A 208 -16.84 -8.29 -7.98
CA GLU A 208 -17.94 -9.03 -8.61
C GLU A 208 -18.24 -8.46 -10.00
N ALA A 209 -18.35 -7.12 -10.09
CA ALA A 209 -18.55 -6.43 -11.36
C ALA A 209 -17.40 -6.67 -12.36
N SER A 210 -16.14 -6.70 -11.88
CA SER A 210 -14.98 -7.01 -12.72
C SER A 210 -15.00 -8.47 -13.18
N LEU A 211 -15.38 -9.40 -12.32
CA LEU A 211 -15.51 -10.82 -12.65
C LEU A 211 -16.63 -11.09 -13.65
N ALA A 212 -17.79 -10.45 -13.47
CA ALA A 212 -18.92 -10.53 -14.41
C ALA A 212 -18.54 -9.96 -15.78
N LYS A 213 -17.80 -8.84 -15.80
CA LYS A 213 -17.31 -8.25 -17.05
C LYS A 213 -16.28 -9.13 -17.76
N LYS A 214 -15.39 -9.80 -17.02
CA LYS A 214 -14.40 -10.74 -17.55
C LYS A 214 -15.03 -12.04 -18.05
N ASN A 215 -16.13 -12.47 -17.44
CA ASN A 215 -16.82 -13.72 -17.75
C ASN A 215 -18.31 -13.43 -18.03
N PRO A 216 -18.63 -12.77 -19.16
CA PRO A 216 -19.99 -12.35 -19.45
C PRO A 216 -20.93 -13.54 -19.66
N VAL A 217 -20.38 -14.68 -20.10
CA VAL A 217 -21.10 -15.95 -20.26
C VAL A 217 -20.25 -17.08 -19.68
N VAL A 218 -20.86 -17.92 -18.86
CA VAL A 218 -20.23 -19.09 -18.21
C VAL A 218 -21.13 -20.30 -18.43
N LEU A 219 -20.53 -21.46 -18.68
CA LEU A 219 -21.22 -22.73 -18.83
C LEU A 219 -20.86 -23.68 -17.68
N ILE A 220 -21.85 -24.41 -17.18
CA ILE A 220 -21.65 -25.51 -16.22
C ILE A 220 -22.38 -26.73 -16.74
N ALA A 221 -21.62 -27.77 -17.10
CA ALA A 221 -22.13 -29.08 -17.49
C ALA A 221 -22.03 -30.03 -16.30
N ASP A 222 -23.17 -30.52 -15.83
CA ASP A 222 -23.25 -31.50 -14.75
C ASP A 222 -23.53 -32.88 -15.36
N ARG A 223 -22.55 -33.77 -15.27
CA ARG A 223 -22.62 -35.12 -15.83
C ARG A 223 -23.59 -36.02 -15.07
N THR A 224 -23.87 -35.72 -13.79
CA THR A 224 -24.73 -36.54 -12.94
C THR A 224 -26.20 -36.23 -13.20
N THR A 225 -26.54 -34.94 -13.36
CA THR A 225 -27.92 -34.51 -13.59
C THR A 225 -28.26 -34.29 -15.07
N PHE A 226 -27.29 -34.51 -15.96
CA PHE A 226 -27.42 -34.34 -17.40
C PHE A 226 -27.93 -32.94 -17.79
N LYS A 227 -27.37 -31.91 -17.14
CA LYS A 227 -27.78 -30.52 -17.33
C LYS A 227 -26.61 -29.65 -17.76
N LEU A 228 -26.84 -28.83 -18.78
CA LEU A 228 -25.98 -27.70 -19.13
C LEU A 228 -26.64 -26.40 -18.69
N ARG A 229 -26.02 -25.68 -17.77
CA ARG A 229 -26.49 -24.39 -17.27
C ARG A 229 -25.67 -23.26 -17.90
N VAL A 230 -26.35 -22.25 -18.43
CA VAL A 230 -25.77 -21.03 -18.98
C VAL A 230 -25.99 -19.90 -18.01
N TYR A 231 -24.91 -19.25 -17.61
CA TYR A 231 -24.95 -18.06 -16.78
C TYR A 231 -24.56 -16.85 -17.62
N ARG A 232 -25.34 -15.76 -17.51
CA ARG A 232 -25.04 -14.46 -18.12
C ARG A 232 -24.86 -13.43 -17.02
N ASN A 233 -23.74 -12.71 -17.05
CA ASN A 233 -23.35 -11.80 -15.96
C ASN A 233 -23.46 -12.49 -14.59
N LEU A 234 -22.99 -13.75 -14.53
CA LEU A 234 -22.98 -14.62 -13.34
C LEU A 234 -24.37 -15.02 -12.80
N LYS A 235 -25.47 -14.68 -13.49
CA LYS A 235 -26.83 -15.12 -13.16
C LYS A 235 -27.27 -16.24 -14.08
N LEU A 236 -27.96 -17.25 -13.55
CA LEU A 236 -28.51 -18.35 -14.35
C LEU A 236 -29.49 -17.79 -15.39
N GLU A 237 -29.19 -17.99 -16.67
CA GLU A 237 -30.01 -17.56 -17.80
C GLU A 237 -30.87 -18.70 -18.31
N LYS A 238 -30.27 -19.89 -18.53
CA LYS A 238 -30.97 -21.03 -19.12
C LYS A 238 -30.35 -22.36 -18.70
N THR A 239 -31.15 -23.42 -18.72
CA THR A 239 -30.71 -24.80 -18.48
C THR A 239 -31.20 -25.68 -19.63
N TYR A 240 -30.34 -26.55 -20.13
CA TYR A 240 -30.63 -27.51 -21.19
C TYR A 240 -30.36 -28.93 -20.72
N GLY A 241 -31.06 -29.91 -21.31
CA GLY A 241 -30.72 -31.33 -21.18
C GLY A 241 -29.53 -31.67 -22.06
N ILE A 242 -28.65 -32.54 -21.58
CA ILE A 242 -27.50 -33.04 -22.34
C ILE A 242 -27.40 -34.57 -22.27
N ALA A 243 -26.68 -35.18 -23.20
CA ALA A 243 -26.09 -36.50 -23.00
C ALA A 243 -24.58 -36.33 -22.87
N VAL A 244 -23.94 -37.19 -22.08
CA VAL A 244 -22.48 -37.17 -21.85
C VAL A 244 -21.83 -38.46 -22.33
N GLY A 245 -20.50 -38.52 -22.21
CA GLY A 245 -19.72 -39.72 -22.54
C GLY A 245 -20.26 -40.99 -21.90
N SER A 246 -20.29 -42.08 -22.66
CA SER A 246 -20.56 -43.43 -22.16
C SER A 246 -19.43 -43.92 -21.25
N GLU A 247 -19.67 -45.02 -20.54
CA GLU A 247 -18.60 -45.73 -19.82
C GLU A 247 -17.47 -46.11 -20.79
N GLY A 248 -16.22 -45.85 -20.41
CA GLY A 248 -15.03 -46.02 -21.26
C GLY A 248 -14.79 -44.90 -22.27
N HIS A 249 -15.72 -43.95 -22.39
CA HIS A 249 -15.60 -42.74 -23.21
C HIS A 249 -16.12 -41.52 -22.45
N GLU A 250 -15.81 -41.44 -21.15
CA GLU A 250 -16.30 -40.39 -20.27
C GLU A 250 -15.95 -39.01 -20.82
N THR A 251 -16.75 -38.01 -20.48
CA THR A 251 -16.36 -36.61 -20.67
C THR A 251 -15.47 -36.18 -19.50
N PRO A 252 -14.16 -35.92 -19.70
CA PRO A 252 -13.28 -35.39 -18.66
C PRO A 252 -13.86 -34.20 -17.90
N THR A 253 -13.76 -34.27 -16.57
CA THR A 253 -14.10 -33.16 -15.69
C THR A 253 -13.01 -32.11 -15.71
N GLY A 254 -13.38 -30.85 -15.50
CA GLY A 254 -12.43 -29.76 -15.45
C GLY A 254 -13.01 -28.43 -15.91
N LEU A 255 -12.17 -27.40 -15.79
CA LEU A 255 -12.46 -26.07 -16.30
C LEU A 255 -11.78 -25.89 -17.66
N TYR A 256 -12.59 -25.72 -18.69
CA TYR A 256 -12.15 -25.50 -20.07
C TYR A 256 -12.71 -24.17 -20.60
N LYS A 257 -12.49 -23.93 -21.89
CA LYS A 257 -13.08 -22.80 -22.63
C LYS A 257 -13.63 -23.29 -23.96
N ILE A 258 -14.63 -22.58 -24.47
CA ILE A 258 -15.11 -22.79 -25.84
C ILE A 258 -14.01 -22.34 -26.81
N ALA A 259 -13.36 -23.29 -27.47
CA ALA A 259 -12.19 -23.06 -28.31
C ALA A 259 -12.57 -22.54 -29.69
N ASN A 260 -13.63 -23.09 -30.28
CA ASN A 260 -14.12 -22.70 -31.61
C ASN A 260 -15.62 -22.97 -31.75
N LYS A 261 -16.19 -22.44 -32.83
CA LYS A 261 -17.61 -22.59 -33.14
C LYS A 261 -17.82 -22.75 -34.64
N ALA A 262 -18.75 -23.61 -35.04
CA ALA A 262 -19.12 -23.80 -36.44
C ALA A 262 -20.62 -24.04 -36.61
N ILE A 263 -21.17 -23.56 -37.73
CA ILE A 263 -22.54 -23.85 -38.18
C ILE A 263 -22.40 -24.95 -39.23
N ASN A 264 -23.23 -26.01 -39.14
CA ASN A 264 -23.19 -27.18 -40.00
C ASN A 264 -21.75 -27.72 -40.18
N PRO A 265 -21.07 -28.09 -39.09
CA PRO A 265 -19.68 -28.53 -39.12
C PRO A 265 -19.52 -29.80 -39.98
N ALA A 266 -18.44 -29.90 -40.74
CA ALA A 266 -18.00 -31.20 -41.23
C ALA A 266 -17.53 -32.05 -40.03
N TRP A 267 -17.78 -33.36 -40.08
CA TRP A 267 -17.32 -34.28 -39.04
C TRP A 267 -16.16 -35.11 -39.58
N THR A 268 -14.98 -34.93 -38.99
CA THR A 268 -13.83 -35.81 -39.24
C THR A 268 -13.94 -37.01 -38.32
N VAL A 269 -14.15 -38.18 -38.91
CA VAL A 269 -14.34 -39.42 -38.15
C VAL A 269 -13.00 -39.81 -37.53
N PRO A 270 -12.94 -40.04 -36.21
CA PRO A 270 -11.69 -40.42 -35.56
C PRO A 270 -11.21 -41.78 -36.07
N ASN A 271 -9.89 -41.95 -36.14
CA ASN A 271 -9.27 -43.25 -36.39
C ASN A 271 -9.40 -44.10 -35.13
N SER A 272 -10.53 -44.78 -34.97
CA SER A 272 -10.85 -45.59 -33.79
C SER A 272 -11.67 -46.81 -34.19
N ASP A 273 -11.51 -47.91 -33.47
CA ASP A 273 -12.14 -49.19 -33.81
C ASP A 273 -13.67 -49.10 -33.90
N TRP A 274 -14.30 -48.26 -33.07
CA TRP A 274 -15.74 -48.04 -33.08
C TRP A 274 -16.25 -47.35 -34.36
N ALA A 275 -15.39 -46.65 -35.08
CA ALA A 275 -15.75 -45.96 -36.32
C ALA A 275 -15.83 -46.92 -37.53
N GLY A 276 -15.24 -48.12 -37.42
CA GLY A 276 -15.23 -49.12 -38.48
C GLY A 276 -14.74 -48.56 -39.82
N ASP A 277 -15.46 -48.86 -40.90
CA ASP A 277 -15.10 -48.44 -42.27
C ASP A 277 -15.09 -46.92 -42.47
N LEU A 278 -15.74 -46.16 -41.59
CA LEU A 278 -15.76 -44.70 -41.66
C LEU A 278 -14.52 -44.04 -41.04
N ALA A 279 -13.66 -44.79 -40.36
CA ALA A 279 -12.45 -44.26 -39.71
C ALA A 279 -11.61 -43.42 -40.68
N GLY A 280 -11.28 -42.18 -40.28
CA GLY A 280 -10.47 -41.27 -41.08
C GLY A 280 -11.21 -40.56 -42.22
N GLN A 281 -12.48 -40.88 -42.48
CA GLN A 281 -13.29 -40.18 -43.47
C GLN A 281 -13.77 -38.82 -42.95
N VAL A 282 -14.19 -37.95 -43.87
CA VAL A 282 -14.83 -36.68 -43.55
C VAL A 282 -16.27 -36.71 -44.05
N ILE A 283 -17.22 -36.61 -43.12
CA ILE A 283 -18.63 -36.44 -43.47
C ILE A 283 -18.91 -34.93 -43.64
N PRO A 284 -19.40 -34.50 -44.82
CA PRO A 284 -19.69 -33.09 -45.08
C PRO A 284 -20.67 -32.47 -44.06
N GLY A 285 -20.52 -31.17 -43.85
CA GLY A 285 -21.45 -30.38 -43.06
C GLY A 285 -22.86 -30.38 -43.67
N GLY A 286 -23.89 -30.50 -42.82
CA GLY A 286 -25.29 -30.55 -43.27
C GLY A 286 -25.73 -31.87 -43.90
N ALA A 287 -24.84 -32.85 -44.07
CA ALA A 287 -25.24 -34.19 -44.51
C ALA A 287 -26.19 -34.85 -43.48
N PRO A 288 -27.27 -35.53 -43.90
CA PRO A 288 -28.23 -36.14 -42.97
C PRO A 288 -27.60 -37.13 -41.97
N ASN A 289 -26.56 -37.84 -42.41
CA ASN A 289 -25.81 -38.82 -41.61
C ASN A 289 -24.72 -38.18 -40.72
N ASN A 290 -24.48 -36.87 -40.79
CA ASN A 290 -23.51 -36.20 -39.93
C ASN A 290 -24.02 -36.18 -38.47
N PRO A 291 -23.28 -36.72 -37.49
CA PRO A 291 -23.72 -36.82 -36.11
C PRO A 291 -23.67 -35.50 -35.34
N LEU A 292 -22.92 -34.50 -35.83
CA LEU A 292 -22.82 -33.17 -35.20
C LEU A 292 -24.05 -32.29 -35.46
N LYS A 293 -24.80 -32.62 -36.52
CA LYS A 293 -26.01 -31.93 -36.98
C LYS A 293 -25.77 -30.44 -37.28
N SER A 294 -26.33 -29.55 -36.49
CA SER A 294 -26.55 -28.15 -36.87
C SER A 294 -25.48 -27.18 -36.36
N ARG A 295 -24.92 -27.42 -35.18
CA ARG A 295 -24.01 -26.50 -34.50
C ARG A 295 -22.90 -27.26 -33.76
N TRP A 296 -21.74 -26.63 -33.71
CA TRP A 296 -20.58 -27.11 -32.96
C TRP A 296 -20.03 -26.01 -32.07
N LEU A 297 -19.74 -26.36 -30.81
CA LEU A 297 -18.94 -25.56 -29.89
C LEU A 297 -17.81 -26.45 -29.35
N GLY A 298 -16.61 -26.32 -29.90
CA GLY A 298 -15.46 -27.14 -29.50
C GLY A 298 -14.93 -26.75 -28.13
N ILE A 299 -14.48 -27.73 -27.35
CA ILE A 299 -13.94 -27.54 -25.99
C ILE A 299 -12.44 -27.91 -25.94
N TYR A 300 -12.08 -29.16 -26.25
CA TYR A 300 -10.70 -29.65 -26.34
C TYR A 300 -10.66 -30.95 -27.16
N ASP A 301 -9.53 -31.34 -27.75
CA ASP A 301 -9.24 -32.65 -28.37
C ASP A 301 -10.39 -33.34 -29.13
N GLY A 302 -11.13 -32.59 -29.97
CA GLY A 302 -12.26 -33.13 -30.74
C GLY A 302 -13.55 -33.36 -29.93
N VAL A 303 -13.55 -33.03 -28.64
CA VAL A 303 -14.71 -32.99 -27.75
C VAL A 303 -15.37 -31.61 -27.81
N GLY A 304 -16.69 -31.61 -27.93
CA GLY A 304 -17.47 -30.39 -28.01
C GLY A 304 -18.93 -30.58 -27.66
N ILE A 305 -19.68 -29.48 -27.73
CA ILE A 305 -21.13 -29.45 -27.63
C ILE A 305 -21.69 -29.46 -29.04
N HIS A 306 -22.61 -30.38 -29.33
CA HIS A 306 -23.25 -30.48 -30.65
C HIS A 306 -24.68 -31.02 -30.58
N GLY A 307 -25.41 -30.90 -31.70
CA GLY A 307 -26.77 -31.41 -31.82
C GLY A 307 -26.82 -32.91 -32.07
N THR A 308 -27.89 -33.60 -31.67
CA THR A 308 -28.13 -35.01 -31.98
C THR A 308 -29.54 -35.23 -32.53
N SER A 309 -29.68 -36.16 -33.48
CA SER A 309 -31.00 -36.66 -33.92
C SER A 309 -31.53 -37.75 -33.00
N ASP A 310 -30.67 -38.37 -32.19
CA ASP A 310 -31.06 -39.35 -31.18
C ASP A 310 -31.57 -38.63 -29.93
N ARG A 311 -32.85 -38.26 -29.95
CA ARG A 311 -33.51 -37.55 -28.84
C ARG A 311 -33.55 -38.40 -27.56
N GLY A 312 -33.60 -39.73 -27.68
CA GLY A 312 -33.63 -40.65 -26.55
C GLY A 312 -32.33 -40.69 -25.75
N SER A 313 -31.21 -40.27 -26.36
CA SER A 313 -29.92 -40.18 -25.67
C SER A 313 -29.84 -39.08 -24.61
N ILE A 314 -30.69 -38.05 -24.68
CA ILE A 314 -30.63 -36.93 -23.72
C ILE A 314 -31.01 -37.42 -22.32
N GLY A 315 -30.20 -37.11 -21.32
CA GLY A 315 -30.36 -37.66 -19.97
C GLY A 315 -29.64 -38.98 -19.73
N SER A 316 -28.69 -39.36 -20.59
CA SER A 316 -27.94 -40.61 -20.47
C SER A 316 -26.45 -40.48 -20.82
N ASN A 317 -25.69 -41.52 -20.49
CA ASN A 317 -24.29 -41.71 -20.89
C ASN A 317 -24.26 -42.43 -22.25
N ALA A 318 -24.13 -41.68 -23.35
CA ALA A 318 -24.37 -42.22 -24.69
C ALA A 318 -23.35 -41.79 -25.76
N SER A 319 -22.46 -40.85 -25.46
CA SER A 319 -21.53 -40.28 -26.45
C SER A 319 -20.10 -40.83 -26.32
N HIS A 320 -19.26 -40.55 -27.31
CA HIS A 320 -17.82 -40.83 -27.24
C HIS A 320 -17.06 -39.61 -26.67
N GLY A 321 -17.56 -39.05 -25.56
CA GLY A 321 -16.96 -37.91 -24.83
C GLY A 321 -17.61 -36.54 -25.09
N CYS A 322 -18.33 -36.33 -26.19
CA CYS A 322 -19.01 -35.06 -26.49
C CYS A 322 -20.26 -34.80 -25.63
N LEU A 323 -20.63 -33.53 -25.48
CA LEU A 323 -21.90 -33.13 -24.87
C LEU A 323 -22.97 -33.03 -25.97
N ARG A 324 -23.88 -34.01 -26.04
CA ARG A 324 -24.97 -34.00 -27.03
C ARG A 324 -26.15 -33.19 -26.51
N MET A 325 -26.76 -32.42 -27.40
CA MET A 325 -27.96 -31.62 -27.13
C MET A 325 -29.00 -31.88 -28.22
N LEU A 326 -30.27 -31.60 -27.91
CA LEU A 326 -31.28 -31.53 -28.97
C LEU A 326 -30.86 -30.48 -30.01
N VAL A 327 -31.23 -30.69 -31.28
CA VAL A 327 -30.85 -29.80 -32.39
C VAL A 327 -31.36 -28.37 -32.10
N GLU A 328 -32.61 -28.24 -31.68
CA GLU A 328 -33.22 -26.97 -31.30
C GLU A 328 -32.51 -26.28 -30.12
N ASP A 329 -32.04 -27.06 -29.14
CA ASP A 329 -31.37 -26.54 -27.95
C ASP A 329 -29.96 -26.04 -28.28
N VAL A 330 -29.20 -26.77 -29.10
CA VAL A 330 -27.86 -26.32 -29.51
C VAL A 330 -27.94 -25.12 -30.45
N GLU A 331 -29.00 -25.01 -31.26
CA GLU A 331 -29.25 -23.84 -32.10
C GLU A 331 -29.57 -22.59 -31.29
N ASP A 332 -30.29 -22.71 -30.17
CA ASP A 332 -30.52 -21.61 -29.22
C ASP A 332 -29.29 -21.31 -28.36
N LEU A 333 -28.50 -22.32 -27.96
CA LEU A 333 -27.27 -22.14 -27.20
C LEU A 333 -26.20 -21.40 -28.02
N TYR A 334 -26.04 -21.77 -29.30
CA TYR A 334 -24.96 -21.30 -30.15
C TYR A 334 -24.81 -19.77 -30.17
N PRO A 335 -25.83 -18.94 -30.42
CA PRO A 335 -25.68 -17.48 -30.43
C PRO A 335 -25.41 -16.89 -29.04
N ARG A 336 -25.76 -17.59 -27.94
CA ARG A 336 -25.60 -17.09 -26.56
C ARG A 336 -24.17 -17.18 -26.05
N VAL A 337 -23.38 -18.11 -26.59
CA VAL A 337 -22.06 -18.48 -26.08
C VAL A 337 -20.96 -17.94 -27.02
N PRO A 338 -20.12 -17.00 -26.57
CA PRO A 338 -18.97 -16.55 -27.33
C PRO A 338 -17.82 -17.57 -27.28
N VAL A 339 -16.95 -17.55 -28.29
CA VAL A 339 -15.64 -18.23 -28.21
C VAL A 339 -14.87 -17.63 -27.03
N GLY A 340 -14.17 -18.48 -26.28
CA GLY A 340 -13.44 -18.11 -25.07
C GLY A 340 -14.27 -18.16 -23.79
N ALA A 341 -15.59 -18.36 -23.86
CA ALA A 341 -16.44 -18.54 -22.68
C ALA A 341 -15.96 -19.75 -21.87
N PRO A 342 -15.78 -19.63 -20.54
CA PRO A 342 -15.43 -20.76 -19.69
C PRO A 342 -16.57 -21.78 -19.62
N ILE A 343 -16.20 -23.05 -19.61
CA ILE A 343 -17.10 -24.18 -19.35
C ILE A 343 -16.50 -25.07 -18.26
N TYR A 344 -17.25 -25.26 -17.18
CA TYR A 344 -16.92 -26.20 -16.13
C TYR A 344 -17.69 -27.50 -16.35
N ILE A 345 -16.98 -28.61 -16.47
CA ILE A 345 -17.56 -29.95 -16.57
C ILE A 345 -17.36 -30.63 -15.23
N ALA A 346 -18.47 -30.92 -14.56
CA ALA A 346 -18.53 -31.46 -13.20
C ALA A 346 -18.93 -32.93 -13.18
#